data_AF-A0A453PDY9-F1
#
_entry.id   AF-A0A453PDY9-F1
#
_cell.length_a   1.000
_cell.length_b   1.000
_cell.length_c   1.000
_cell.angle_alpha   90.00
_cell.angle_beta   90.00
_cell.angle_gamma   90.00
#
_symmetry.space_group_name_H-M   'P 1'
#
loop_
_entity.id
_entity.type
_entity.pdbx_description
1 polymer ?
#
loop_
_entity_poly.entity_id
_entity_poly.type
_entity_poly.pdbx_seq_one_letter_code
_entity_poly.pdbx_strand_id
1 'polypeptide(L)'
;MDPRGSISVSSALRYWGCTIQAGAQICGAFGYAEDPSEMHQGVAEKFLPLSFSSLPFLPTDSSADWGRALNSLNQNTKGLLRNTSKVYPSVSFDSAQKSVTLFMPGFDKSEIKLYQYRGGSELLIEAGDQRRVIKLPPAMQGKVGGAKFVDRNLVVTIR
;
A
#
# COMPACT_ATOMS: atom_id res chain seq x y z
N MET A 1 -3.31 -1.45 13.60
CA MET A 1 -3.11 -0.05 14.06
C MET A 1 -4.33 0.38 14.88
N ASP A 2 -4.22 1.37 15.77
CA ASP A 2 -5.41 1.98 16.39
C ASP A 2 -6.10 2.89 15.34
N PRO A 3 -7.34 2.61 14.93
CA PRO A 3 -8.05 3.40 13.93
C PRO A 3 -8.57 4.75 14.45
N ARG A 4 -8.66 4.94 15.78
CA ARG A 4 -9.16 6.17 16.41
C ARG A 4 -8.09 7.26 16.47
N GLY A 5 -6.82 6.85 16.53
CA GLY A 5 -5.67 7.75 16.53
C GLY A 5 -5.28 8.18 15.12
N SER A 6 -5.41 9.47 14.80
CA SER A 6 -4.99 10.03 13.50
C SER A 6 -3.52 9.75 13.19
N ILE A 7 -2.63 9.88 14.19
CA ILE A 7 -1.19 9.58 14.06
C ILE A 7 -0.98 8.09 13.74
N SER A 8 -1.71 7.19 14.40
CA SER A 8 -1.62 5.74 14.17
C SER A 8 -2.05 5.37 12.75
N VAL A 9 -3.13 5.98 12.25
CA VAL A 9 -3.61 5.80 10.87
C VAL A 9 -2.59 6.36 9.86
N SER A 10 -2.09 7.57 10.07
CA SER A 10 -1.09 8.18 9.18
C SER A 10 0.21 7.38 9.14
N SER A 11 0.68 6.89 10.27
CA SER A 11 1.87 6.02 10.35
C SER A 11 1.65 4.71 9.59
N ALA A 12 0.49 4.08 9.73
CA ALA A 12 0.16 2.85 8.99
C ALA A 12 0.13 3.08 7.47
N LEU A 13 -0.43 4.19 7.00
CA LEU A 13 -0.40 4.58 5.58
C LEU A 13 1.04 4.82 5.11
N ARG A 14 1.85 5.52 5.90
CA ARG A 14 3.26 5.77 5.59
C ARG A 14 4.06 4.47 5.48
N TYR A 15 3.87 3.55 6.42
CA TYR A 15 4.53 2.24 6.37
C TYR A 15 4.11 1.44 5.14
N TRP A 16 2.83 1.46 4.77
CA TRP A 16 2.37 0.82 3.55
C TRP A 16 3.07 1.37 2.30
N GLY A 17 3.21 2.70 2.20
CA GLY A 17 3.99 3.37 1.15
C GLY A 17 5.45 2.92 1.11
N CYS A 18 6.12 2.96 2.27
CA CYS A 18 7.51 2.50 2.40
C CYS A 18 7.69 1.03 2.00
N THR A 19 6.79 0.14 2.42
CA THR A 19 6.83 -1.29 2.04
C THR A 19 6.70 -1.48 0.53
N ILE A 20 5.79 -0.74 -0.12
CA ILE A 20 5.66 -0.77 -1.58
C ILE A 20 6.94 -0.24 -2.25
N GLN A 21 7.54 0.83 -1.74
CA GLN A 21 8.80 1.35 -2.29
C GLN A 21 9.97 0.38 -2.12
N ALA A 22 9.98 -0.40 -1.05
CA ALA A 22 10.94 -1.50 -0.88
C ALA A 22 10.70 -2.69 -1.83
N GLY A 23 9.62 -2.68 -2.64
CA GLY A 23 9.28 -3.75 -3.56
C GLY A 23 8.49 -4.91 -2.94
N ALA A 24 8.11 -4.79 -1.66
CA ALA A 24 7.28 -5.77 -0.98
C ALA A 24 5.78 -5.49 -1.20
N GLN A 25 4.97 -6.50 -0.85
CA GLN A 25 3.53 -6.49 -1.07
C GLN A 25 2.80 -6.55 0.28
N ILE A 26 1.69 -5.82 0.37
CA ILE A 26 0.77 -5.85 1.51
C ILE A 26 -0.57 -6.36 1.00
N CYS A 27 -1.15 -7.34 1.70
CA CYS A 27 -2.45 -7.94 1.34
C CYS A 27 -3.62 -7.36 2.13
N GLY A 28 -3.37 -6.64 3.23
CA GLY A 28 -4.41 -6.01 4.02
C GLY A 28 -3.90 -5.24 5.23
N ALA A 29 -4.84 -4.64 5.95
CA ALA A 29 -4.57 -3.91 7.18
C ALA A 29 -5.59 -4.31 8.27
N PHE A 30 -5.14 -4.29 9.52
CA PHE A 30 -5.96 -4.59 10.69
C PHE A 30 -6.03 -3.38 11.62
N GLY A 31 -7.26 -2.96 11.97
CA GLY A 31 -7.52 -1.94 12.97
C GLY A 31 -7.89 -2.59 14.32
N TYR A 32 -7.24 -2.22 15.41
CA TYR A 32 -7.63 -2.71 16.74
C TYR A 32 -8.91 -2.03 17.19
N ALA A 33 -9.93 -2.81 17.57
CA ALA A 33 -11.19 -2.30 18.10
C ALA A 33 -11.83 -3.35 19.03
N GLU A 34 -12.40 -2.91 20.16
CA GLU A 34 -13.18 -3.80 21.05
C GLU A 34 -14.52 -4.14 20.41
N ASP A 35 -15.19 -3.12 19.86
CA ASP A 35 -16.40 -3.29 19.05
C ASP A 35 -16.10 -2.89 17.59
N PRO A 36 -16.35 -3.78 16.61
CA PRO A 36 -16.24 -3.46 15.19
C PRO A 36 -17.03 -2.20 14.77
N SER A 37 -18.07 -1.81 15.50
CA SER A 37 -18.86 -0.60 15.25
C SER A 37 -18.07 0.71 15.48
N GLU A 38 -17.01 0.68 16.29
CA GLU A 38 -16.12 1.82 16.55
C GLU A 38 -15.20 2.15 15.35
N MET A 39 -15.16 1.26 14.37
CA MET A 39 -14.36 1.40 13.18
C MET A 39 -14.98 2.44 12.25
N HIS A 40 -14.43 3.65 12.28
CA HIS A 40 -14.90 4.75 11.44
C HIS A 40 -14.76 4.39 9.96
N GLN A 41 -15.85 4.48 9.20
CA GLN A 41 -15.90 4.15 7.77
C GLN A 41 -14.84 4.93 6.95
N GLY A 42 -14.58 6.18 7.32
CA GLY A 42 -13.54 7.00 6.69
C GLY A 42 -12.10 6.51 6.90
N VAL A 43 -11.84 5.62 7.88
CA VAL A 43 -10.53 4.97 8.03
C VAL A 43 -10.38 3.86 6.99
N ALA A 44 -11.40 3.02 6.82
CA ALA A 44 -11.38 1.93 5.84
C ALA A 44 -11.15 2.45 4.41
N GLU A 45 -11.79 3.57 4.07
CA GLU A 45 -11.64 4.23 2.75
C GLU A 45 -10.20 4.67 2.47
N LYS A 46 -9.46 5.13 3.48
CA LYS A 46 -8.04 5.51 3.33
C LYS A 46 -7.15 4.34 2.94
N PHE A 47 -7.54 3.12 3.28
CA PHE A 47 -6.78 1.91 2.96
C PHE A 47 -7.17 1.28 1.63
N LEU A 48 -8.24 1.75 0.95
CA LEU A 48 -8.55 1.27 -0.39
C LEU A 48 -7.32 1.39 -1.31
N PRO A 49 -7.00 0.38 -2.14
CA PRO A 49 -7.80 -0.82 -2.40
C PRO A 49 -7.49 -2.00 -1.46
N LEU A 50 -6.66 -1.86 -0.43
CA LEU A 50 -6.42 -2.94 0.54
C LEU A 50 -7.69 -3.35 1.26
N SER A 51 -7.77 -4.64 1.52
CA SER A 51 -8.76 -5.17 2.46
C SER A 51 -8.43 -4.71 3.86
N PHE A 52 -9.44 -4.18 4.56
CA PHE A 52 -9.32 -3.67 5.92
C PHE A 52 -10.32 -4.38 6.83
N SER A 53 -9.88 -4.76 8.03
CA SER A 53 -10.74 -5.46 8.99
C SER A 53 -10.41 -5.06 10.43
N SER A 54 -11.40 -5.12 11.30
CA SER A 54 -11.21 -4.96 12.73
C SER A 54 -10.57 -6.23 13.32
N LEU A 55 -9.69 -6.05 14.29
CA LEU A 55 -9.08 -7.11 15.07
C LEU A 55 -9.33 -6.80 16.56
N PRO A 56 -9.95 -7.71 17.33
CA PRO A 56 -10.10 -7.50 18.76
C PRO A 56 -8.74 -7.50 19.46
N PHE A 57 -8.70 -6.97 20.68
CA PHE A 57 -7.52 -7.12 21.53
C PHE A 57 -7.32 -8.61 21.85
N LEU A 58 -6.15 -9.12 21.48
CA LEU A 58 -5.80 -10.51 21.72
C LEU A 58 -5.26 -10.64 23.15
N PRO A 59 -5.64 -11.69 23.89
CA PRO A 59 -5.12 -11.93 25.23
C PRO A 59 -3.60 -12.13 25.16
N THR A 60 -2.86 -11.39 26.00
CA THR A 60 -1.39 -11.43 26.08
C THR A 60 -0.85 -12.34 27.18
N ASP A 61 -1.74 -12.93 27.99
CA ASP A 61 -1.35 -13.77 29.12
C ASP A 61 -0.87 -15.16 28.65
N SER A 62 0.03 -15.78 29.41
CA SER A 62 0.59 -17.11 29.09
C SER A 62 -0.47 -18.23 29.09
N SER A 63 -1.64 -17.99 29.68
CA SER A 63 -2.80 -18.89 29.66
C SER A 63 -3.82 -18.56 28.56
N ALA A 64 -3.46 -17.73 27.57
CA ALA A 64 -4.35 -17.34 26.48
C ALA A 64 -4.83 -18.55 25.67
N ASP A 65 -6.16 -18.74 25.64
CA ASP A 65 -6.82 -19.71 24.76
C ASP A 65 -6.89 -19.14 23.33
N TRP A 66 -5.82 -19.35 22.58
CA TRP A 66 -5.71 -18.93 21.18
C TRP A 66 -6.77 -19.56 20.27
N GLY A 67 -7.26 -20.75 20.60
CA GLY A 67 -8.33 -21.40 19.85
C GLY A 67 -9.63 -20.62 19.96
N ARG A 68 -10.01 -20.24 21.18
CA ARG A 68 -11.16 -19.36 21.43
C ARG A 68 -10.97 -17.99 20.79
N ALA A 69 -9.78 -17.40 20.89
CA ALA A 69 -9.49 -16.10 20.31
C ALA A 69 -9.58 -16.10 18.77
N LEU A 70 -9.06 -17.12 18.08
CA LEU A 70 -9.23 -17.24 16.62
C LEU A 70 -10.70 -17.49 16.24
N ASN A 71 -11.43 -18.26 17.04
CA ASN A 71 -12.84 -18.56 16.79
C ASN A 71 -13.74 -17.34 16.98
N SER A 72 -13.40 -16.39 17.86
CA SER A 72 -14.17 -15.16 18.07
C SER A 72 -13.98 -14.12 16.96
N LEU A 73 -12.96 -14.26 16.11
CA LEU A 73 -12.76 -13.36 14.97
C LEU A 73 -13.94 -13.40 14.00
N ASN A 74 -14.31 -12.25 13.46
CA ASN A 74 -15.36 -12.15 12.44
C ASN A 74 -14.90 -12.78 11.10
N GLN A 75 -15.86 -13.04 10.20
CA GLN A 75 -15.58 -13.70 8.91
C GLN A 75 -14.65 -12.88 8.01
N ASN A 76 -14.71 -11.54 8.06
CA ASN A 76 -13.84 -10.68 7.26
C ASN A 76 -12.39 -10.77 7.75
N THR A 77 -12.16 -10.74 9.06
CA THR A 77 -10.83 -10.90 9.66
C THR A 77 -10.25 -12.29 9.35
N LYS A 78 -11.06 -13.35 9.53
CA LYS A 78 -10.67 -14.72 9.16
C LYS A 78 -10.36 -14.86 7.68
N GLY A 79 -11.17 -14.22 6.83
CA GLY A 79 -10.97 -14.15 5.40
C GLY A 79 -9.65 -13.47 5.04
N LEU A 80 -9.34 -12.33 5.67
CA LEU A 80 -8.11 -11.59 5.42
C LEU A 80 -6.85 -12.35 5.86
N LEU A 81 -6.93 -13.07 6.99
CA LEU A 81 -5.84 -13.93 7.46
C LEU A 81 -5.61 -15.17 6.57
N ARG A 82 -6.68 -15.70 5.94
CA ARG A 82 -6.61 -16.89 5.08
C ARG A 82 -6.32 -16.57 3.61
N ASN A 83 -6.78 -15.42 3.13
CA ASN A 83 -6.77 -15.08 1.72
C ASN A 83 -5.71 -14.00 1.43
N THR A 84 -4.49 -14.45 1.20
CA THR A 84 -3.36 -13.60 0.79
C THR A 84 -3.31 -13.37 -0.73
N SER A 85 -4.27 -13.91 -1.49
CA SER A 85 -4.20 -13.99 -2.96
C SER A 85 -4.51 -12.68 -3.68
N LYS A 86 -5.18 -11.72 -3.01
CA LYS A 86 -5.43 -10.39 -3.58
C LYS A 86 -4.24 -9.48 -3.32
N VAL A 87 -3.29 -9.52 -4.26
CA VAL A 87 -2.15 -8.61 -4.24
C VAL A 87 -2.33 -7.54 -5.29
N TYR A 88 -2.38 -6.29 -4.84
CA TYR A 88 -2.47 -5.14 -5.75
C TYR A 88 -1.08 -4.84 -6.35
N PRO A 89 -0.97 -4.74 -7.69
CA PRO A 89 0.31 -4.44 -8.31
C PRO A 89 0.75 -3.03 -7.91
N SER A 90 1.97 -2.91 -7.39
CA SER A 90 2.55 -1.60 -7.06
C SER A 90 2.98 -0.81 -8.29
N VAL A 91 3.14 -1.48 -9.43
CA VAL A 91 3.54 -0.89 -10.71
C VAL A 91 2.73 -1.54 -11.81
N SER A 92 2.13 -0.74 -12.67
CA SER A 92 1.48 -1.18 -13.90
C SER A 92 2.08 -0.47 -15.10
N PHE A 93 2.13 -1.19 -16.22
CA PHE A 93 2.68 -0.72 -17.48
C PHE A 93 1.56 -0.72 -18.52
N ASP A 94 1.34 0.43 -19.13
CA ASP A 94 0.43 0.59 -20.26
C ASP A 94 1.25 0.93 -21.51
N SER A 95 1.49 -0.09 -22.33
CA SER A 95 2.24 0.05 -23.58
C SER A 95 1.52 0.88 -24.63
N ALA A 96 0.17 0.89 -24.64
CA ALA A 96 -0.60 1.64 -25.62
C ALA A 96 -0.51 3.15 -25.37
N GLN A 97 -0.58 3.54 -24.09
CA GLN A 97 -0.44 4.95 -23.67
C GLN A 97 1.01 5.36 -23.36
N LYS A 98 1.98 4.44 -23.53
CA LYS A 98 3.37 4.58 -23.07
C LYS A 98 3.45 5.16 -21.65
N SER A 99 2.65 4.63 -20.73
CA SER A 99 2.56 5.15 -19.36
C SER A 99 2.89 4.09 -18.32
N VAL A 100 3.54 4.52 -17.25
CA VAL A 100 3.85 3.71 -16.08
C VAL A 100 3.12 4.30 -14.89
N THR A 101 2.33 3.49 -14.20
CA THR A 101 1.64 3.92 -13.00
C THR A 101 2.24 3.22 -11.79
N LEU A 102 2.72 4.00 -10.83
CA LEU A 102 3.21 3.51 -9.55
C LEU A 102 2.23 3.89 -8.47
N PHE A 103 1.72 2.90 -7.77
CA PHE A 103 0.85 3.13 -6.63
C PHE A 103 1.72 3.45 -5.40
N MET A 104 1.50 4.63 -4.81
CA MET A 104 2.34 5.25 -3.78
C MET A 104 1.48 5.82 -2.64
N PRO A 105 0.80 4.95 -1.87
CA PRO A 105 -0.03 5.38 -0.75
C PRO A 105 0.83 5.95 0.39
N GLY A 106 0.26 6.85 1.18
CA GLY A 106 0.92 7.39 2.37
C GLY A 106 2.06 8.38 2.09
N PHE A 107 2.19 8.84 0.85
CA PHE A 107 3.12 9.90 0.47
C PHE A 107 2.38 11.11 -0.11
N ASP A 108 2.89 12.29 0.22
CA ASP A 108 2.53 13.52 -0.47
C ASP A 108 3.39 13.72 -1.72
N LYS A 109 2.86 14.46 -2.69
CA LYS A 109 3.58 14.77 -3.95
C LYS A 109 4.99 15.36 -3.71
N SER A 110 5.14 16.17 -2.65
CA SER A 110 6.40 16.84 -2.32
C SER A 110 7.50 15.88 -1.85
N GLU A 111 7.13 14.69 -1.38
CA GLU A 111 8.07 13.67 -0.87
C GLU A 111 8.60 12.75 -1.97
N ILE A 112 8.03 12.83 -3.18
CA ILE A 112 8.30 11.91 -4.28
C ILE A 112 9.27 12.57 -5.26
N LYS A 113 10.45 11.95 -5.44
CA LYS A 113 11.42 12.34 -6.46
C LYS A 113 11.48 11.28 -7.55
N LEU A 114 11.48 11.73 -8.80
CA LEU A 114 11.56 10.88 -9.98
C LEU A 114 12.80 11.26 -10.79
N TYR A 115 13.63 10.26 -11.09
CA TYR A 115 14.78 10.39 -11.97
C TYR A 115 14.70 9.36 -13.08
N GLN A 116 15.27 9.70 -14.23
CA GLN A 116 15.41 8.79 -15.35
C GLN A 116 16.88 8.40 -15.50
N TYR A 117 17.15 7.09 -15.60
CA TYR A 117 18.49 6.53 -15.72
C TYR A 117 18.68 5.71 -17.00
N ARG A 118 19.95 5.36 -17.27
CA ARG A 118 20.38 4.43 -18.32
C ARG A 118 19.74 4.71 -19.69
N GLY A 119 19.80 5.98 -20.11
CA GLY A 119 19.28 6.39 -21.42
C GLY A 119 17.76 6.26 -21.59
N GLY A 120 17.00 6.17 -20.49
CA GLY A 120 15.55 6.04 -20.52
C GLY A 120 15.01 4.62 -20.45
N SER A 121 15.83 3.66 -20.05
CA SER A 121 15.40 2.28 -19.79
C SER A 121 14.94 2.04 -18.35
N GLU A 122 15.26 2.96 -17.43
CA GLU A 122 14.96 2.81 -16.00
C GLU A 122 14.42 4.11 -15.40
N LEU A 123 13.47 3.98 -14.48
CA LEU A 123 13.00 5.05 -13.61
C LEU A 123 13.51 4.79 -12.19
N LEU A 124 14.13 5.77 -11.54
CA LEU A 124 14.43 5.73 -10.12
C LEU A 124 13.43 6.62 -9.38
N ILE A 125 12.75 6.03 -8.40
CA ILE A 125 11.82 6.73 -7.53
C ILE A 125 12.44 6.78 -6.14
N GLU A 126 12.48 7.97 -5.55
CA GLU A 126 12.83 8.16 -4.14
C GLU A 126 11.59 8.64 -3.38
N ALA A 127 11.20 7.92 -2.33
CA ALA A 127 10.15 8.30 -1.39
C ALA A 127 10.29 7.50 -0.10
N GLY A 128 9.98 8.11 1.05
CA GLY A 128 10.00 7.43 2.35
C GLY A 128 11.36 6.80 2.71
N ASP A 129 12.45 7.51 2.40
CA ASP A 129 13.85 7.06 2.55
C ASP A 129 14.20 5.77 1.80
N GLN A 130 13.36 5.39 0.82
CA GLN A 130 13.58 4.25 -0.06
C GLN A 130 13.89 4.72 -1.48
N ARG A 131 14.68 3.91 -2.20
CA ARG A 131 15.07 4.12 -3.60
C ARG A 131 14.68 2.90 -4.41
N ARG A 132 13.71 3.04 -5.31
CA ARG A 132 13.21 1.93 -6.14
C ARG A 132 13.51 2.17 -7.61
N VAL A 133 14.22 1.22 -8.23
CA VAL A 133 14.43 1.19 -9.68
C VAL A 133 13.31 0.39 -10.33
N ILE A 134 12.62 1.01 -11.30
CA ILE A 134 11.64 0.38 -12.18
C ILE A 134 12.24 0.25 -13.57
N LYS A 135 12.45 -0.98 -14.02
CA LYS A 135 12.91 -1.27 -15.38
C LYS A 135 11.75 -1.18 -16.35
N LEU A 136 11.91 -0.39 -17.40
CA LEU A 136 10.91 -0.24 -18.45
C LEU A 136 11.02 -1.40 -19.45
N PRO A 137 9.89 -2.01 -19.85
CA PRO A 137 9.87 -2.96 -20.96
C PRO A 137 10.49 -2.35 -22.22
N PRO A 138 11.21 -3.11 -23.05
CA PRO A 138 11.89 -2.57 -24.24
C PRO A 138 10.99 -1.71 -25.15
N ALA A 139 9.74 -2.11 -25.35
CA ALA A 139 8.77 -1.39 -26.18
C ALA A 139 8.34 -0.02 -25.62
N MET A 140 8.61 0.24 -24.33
CA MET A 140 8.25 1.47 -23.62
C MET A 140 9.47 2.31 -23.22
N GLN A 141 10.69 1.88 -23.56
CA GLN A 141 11.89 2.66 -23.25
C GLN A 141 11.90 3.95 -24.08
N GLY A 142 12.35 5.04 -23.47
CA GLY A 142 12.27 6.35 -24.09
C GLY A 142 12.45 7.46 -23.05
N LYS A 143 12.25 8.72 -23.45
CA LYS A 143 12.45 9.86 -22.54
C LYS A 143 11.19 10.10 -21.72
N VAL A 144 11.32 10.45 -20.43
CA VAL A 144 10.16 10.90 -19.64
C VAL A 144 9.58 12.17 -20.29
N GLY A 145 8.33 12.09 -20.73
CA GLY A 145 7.57 13.21 -21.29
C GLY A 145 6.89 14.05 -20.21
N GLY A 146 6.59 13.45 -19.06
CA GLY A 146 5.99 14.12 -17.91
C GLY A 146 5.60 13.13 -16.82
N ALA A 147 5.25 13.64 -15.64
CA ALA A 147 4.72 12.85 -14.56
C ALA A 147 3.65 13.64 -13.79
N LYS A 148 2.63 12.95 -13.29
CA LYS A 148 1.59 13.51 -12.43
C LYS A 148 1.35 12.62 -11.22
N PHE A 149 1.03 13.23 -10.09
CA PHE A 149 0.59 12.52 -8.89
C PHE A 149 -0.91 12.77 -8.70
N VAL A 150 -1.71 11.71 -8.76
CA VAL A 150 -3.17 11.76 -8.67
C VAL A 150 -3.69 10.47 -8.04
N ASP A 151 -4.67 10.56 -7.14
CA ASP A 151 -5.29 9.40 -6.49
C ASP A 151 -4.28 8.41 -5.87
N ARG A 152 -3.22 8.93 -5.24
CA ARG A 152 -2.09 8.16 -4.67
C ARG A 152 -1.26 7.39 -5.70
N ASN A 153 -1.34 7.77 -6.96
CA ASN A 153 -0.58 7.17 -8.05
C ASN A 153 0.37 8.19 -8.68
N LEU A 154 1.63 7.80 -8.87
CA LEU A 154 2.56 8.48 -9.74
C LEU A 154 2.42 7.91 -11.16
N VAL A 155 1.82 8.69 -12.06
CA VAL A 155 1.66 8.33 -13.46
C VAL A 155 2.75 9.03 -14.27
N VAL A 156 3.64 8.25 -14.88
CA VAL A 156 4.77 8.71 -15.68
C VAL A 156 4.49 8.39 -17.15
N THR A 157 4.57 9.40 -18.02
CA THR A 157 4.41 9.24 -19.47
C THR A 157 5.78 9.21 -20.13
N ILE A 158 6.00 8.25 -21.02
CA ILE A 158 7.23 8.07 -21.78
C ILE A 158 7.00 8.45 -23.25
N ARG A 159 8.01 9.07 -23.88
CA ARG A 159 8.03 9.44 -25.31
C ARG A 159 8.94 8.49 -26.08
#